data_AF-A0A8I2YEK4-F1
#
_entry.id   AF-A0A8I2YEK4-F1
#
_cell.length_a   1.000
_cell.length_b   1.000
_cell.length_c   1.000
_cell.angle_alpha   90.00
_cell.angle_beta   90.00
_cell.angle_gamma   90.00
#
_symmetry.space_group_name_H-M   'P 1'
#
loop_
_entity.id
_entity.type
_entity.pdbx_description
1 polymer ?
#
loop_
_entity_poly.entity_id
_entity_poly.type
_entity_poly.pdbx_seq_one_letter_code
_entity_poly.pdbx_strand_id
1 'polypeptide(L)'
;MGTFTKSFGAARGYVAGPKHLIDALRIRGHSGIYAEAMAPPVLTQIISSMASIMGVTPVSSKANIMLSPSSSISTLRCAEDDVHPGMAPASAIPSWISLPPALSDGSEARMRIRRLAFNSWYLHAGLKKLGFIIYGHPFPPIVPLLIYNPSKMATFARMMCTRQTPIVVVVVAYCTTPLVTSRGTMSH
;
A
#
# COMPACT_ATOMS: atom_id res chain seq x y z
N MET A 1 11.05 4.77 -4.00
CA MET A 1 10.04 5.58 -4.71
C MET A 1 8.67 4.94 -4.55
N GLY A 2 7.61 5.72 -4.41
CA GLY A 2 6.24 5.23 -4.27
C GLY A 2 5.20 6.15 -4.92
N THR A 3 3.93 5.79 -4.81
CA THR A 3 2.80 6.52 -5.42
C THR A 3 1.62 6.64 -4.45
N PHE A 4 0.92 7.77 -4.46
CA PHE A 4 -0.28 7.99 -3.64
C PHE A 4 -1.59 7.57 -4.32
N THR A 5 -1.55 7.07 -5.55
CA THR A 5 -2.76 6.76 -6.36
C THR A 5 -3.48 5.47 -6.01
N LYS A 6 -2.83 4.57 -5.28
CA LYS A 6 -3.39 3.24 -4.97
C LYS A 6 -3.97 3.24 -3.56
N SER A 7 -3.22 2.69 -2.61
CA SER A 7 -3.66 2.50 -1.23
C SER A 7 -4.03 3.80 -0.50
N PHE A 8 -3.51 4.94 -0.94
CA PHE A 8 -3.78 6.25 -0.33
C PHE A 8 -4.93 7.02 -0.97
N GLY A 9 -5.47 6.55 -2.11
CA GLY A 9 -6.63 7.16 -2.78
C GLY A 9 -6.45 8.61 -3.20
N ALA A 10 -5.22 9.03 -3.50
CA ALA A 10 -4.88 10.40 -3.90
C ALA A 10 -4.17 10.41 -5.27
N ALA A 11 -3.26 11.35 -5.52
CA ALA A 11 -2.54 11.44 -6.79
C ALA A 11 -1.04 11.69 -6.57
N ARG A 12 -0.21 11.48 -7.61
CA ARG A 12 1.25 11.74 -7.67
C ARG A 12 2.16 10.66 -7.06
N GLY A 13 3.44 10.76 -7.42
CA GLY A 13 4.54 9.95 -6.90
C GLY A 13 5.36 10.69 -5.84
N TYR A 14 6.10 9.92 -5.03
CA TYR A 14 7.07 10.44 -4.07
C TYR A 14 8.37 9.65 -4.09
N VAL A 15 9.46 10.32 -3.72
CA VAL A 15 10.77 9.71 -3.48
C VAL A 15 11.14 10.03 -2.04
N ALA A 16 11.45 8.99 -1.27
CA ALA A 16 11.97 9.09 0.08
C ALA A 16 13.38 8.49 0.10
N GLY A 17 14.27 9.06 0.90
CA GLY A 17 15.67 8.70 0.97
C GLY A 17 16.42 9.64 1.92
N PRO A 18 17.74 9.45 2.08
CA PRO A 18 18.54 10.30 2.95
C PRO A 18 18.55 11.75 2.46
N LYS A 19 18.65 12.70 3.40
CA LYS A 19 18.54 14.14 3.11
C LYS A 19 19.47 14.61 1.99
N HIS A 20 20.73 14.21 2.02
CA HIS A 20 21.71 14.59 0.99
C HIS A 20 21.31 14.14 -0.42
N LEU A 21 20.66 12.97 -0.55
CA LEU A 21 20.18 12.44 -1.84
C LEU A 21 18.95 13.21 -2.32
N ILE A 22 18.01 13.51 -1.43
CA ILE A 22 16.81 14.29 -1.77
C ILE A 22 17.18 15.73 -2.14
N ASP A 23 18.09 16.36 -1.41
CA ASP A 23 18.55 17.71 -1.72
C ASP A 23 19.33 17.74 -3.04
N ALA A 24 20.17 16.73 -3.32
CA ALA A 24 20.83 16.60 -4.63
C ALA A 24 19.82 16.43 -5.78
N LEU A 25 18.76 15.62 -5.60
CA LEU A 25 17.69 15.47 -6.60
C LEU A 25 16.91 16.76 -6.82
N ARG A 26 16.71 17.58 -5.77
CA ARG A 26 16.05 18.88 -5.89
C ARG A 26 16.88 19.90 -6.66
N ILE A 27 18.19 19.91 -6.46
CA ILE A 27 19.10 20.87 -7.12
C ILE A 27 19.40 20.44 -8.55
N ARG A 28 19.65 19.14 -8.79
CA ARG A 28 20.07 18.61 -10.09
C ARG A 28 18.92 18.14 -10.97
N GLY A 29 17.76 17.86 -10.40
CA GLY A 29 16.61 17.33 -11.12
C GLY A 29 15.80 18.42 -11.81
N HIS A 30 15.74 18.38 -13.14
CA HIS A 30 14.85 19.27 -13.91
C HIS A 30 13.37 19.08 -13.56
N SER A 31 12.98 17.91 -13.06
CA SER A 31 11.62 17.62 -12.64
C SER A 31 11.17 18.45 -11.43
N GLY A 32 12.07 18.96 -10.59
CA GLY A 32 11.69 19.77 -9.43
C GLY A 32 11.25 21.18 -9.80
N ILE A 33 11.90 21.79 -10.80
CA ILE A 33 11.71 23.19 -11.19
C ILE A 33 10.44 23.37 -12.03
N TYR A 34 10.14 22.40 -12.91
CA TYR A 34 8.99 22.46 -13.82
C TYR A 34 7.77 21.68 -13.33
N ALA A 35 7.82 21.06 -12.15
CA ALA A 35 6.67 20.34 -11.62
C ALA A 35 5.72 21.29 -10.90
N GLU A 36 4.46 21.27 -11.33
CA GLU A 36 3.36 21.94 -10.64
C GLU A 36 3.26 21.50 -9.18
N ALA A 37 2.83 22.40 -8.30
CA ALA A 37 2.57 22.04 -6.90
C ALA A 37 1.35 21.10 -6.79
N MET A 38 1.27 20.31 -5.72
CA MET A 38 0.07 19.52 -5.46
C MET A 38 -1.09 20.41 -5.03
N ALA A 39 -2.29 20.11 -5.53
CA ALA A 39 -3.50 20.77 -5.07
C ALA A 39 -3.70 20.51 -3.56
N PRO A 40 -4.04 21.53 -2.76
CA PRO A 40 -4.22 21.37 -1.31
C PRO A 40 -5.17 20.23 -0.89
N PRO A 41 -6.32 19.99 -1.56
CA PRO A 41 -7.20 18.87 -1.21
C PRO A 41 -6.57 17.48 -1.39
N VAL A 42 -5.61 17.34 -2.32
CA VAL A 42 -4.90 16.07 -2.52
C VAL A 42 -3.88 15.86 -1.40
N LEU A 43 -3.24 16.93 -0.94
CA LEU A 43 -2.31 16.86 0.20
C LEU A 43 -3.04 16.51 1.51
N THR A 44 -4.20 17.10 1.77
CA THR A 44 -4.98 16.77 2.97
C THR A 44 -5.38 15.31 2.99
N GLN A 45 -5.79 14.75 1.84
CA GLN A 45 -6.12 13.33 1.69
C GLN A 45 -4.92 12.41 1.94
N ILE A 46 -3.74 12.78 1.45
CA ILE A 46 -2.52 12.00 1.67
C ILE A 46 -2.15 12.02 3.15
N ILE A 47 -2.14 13.19 3.77
CA ILE A 47 -1.79 13.36 5.19
C ILE A 47 -2.78 12.58 6.06
N SER A 48 -4.09 12.70 5.79
CA SER A 48 -5.12 11.99 6.56
C SER A 48 -5.02 10.47 6.40
N SER A 49 -4.79 9.98 5.17
CA SER A 49 -4.60 8.56 4.90
C SER A 49 -3.36 8.00 5.59
N MET A 50 -2.22 8.69 5.50
CA MET A 50 -0.97 8.26 6.16
C MET A 50 -1.12 8.25 7.67
N ALA A 51 -1.69 9.31 8.26
CA ALA A 51 -1.92 9.39 9.70
C ALA A 51 -2.90 8.32 10.18
N SER A 52 -3.94 8.00 9.40
CA SER A 52 -4.87 6.91 9.71
C SER A 52 -4.22 5.52 9.62
N ILE A 53 -3.31 5.31 8.67
CA ILE A 53 -2.60 4.04 8.49
C ILE A 53 -1.58 3.81 9.60
N MET A 54 -0.81 4.85 9.96
CA MET A 54 0.23 4.77 10.98
C MET A 54 -0.34 4.80 12.41
N GLY A 55 -1.49 5.46 12.60
CA GLY A 55 -1.96 5.87 13.92
C GLY A 55 -1.17 7.08 14.42
N VAL A 56 -1.78 7.87 15.28
CA VAL A 56 -1.23 9.10 15.86
C VAL A 56 -0.97 8.86 17.33
N THR A 57 0.25 9.11 17.80
CA THR A 57 0.54 9.03 19.23
C THR A 57 -0.39 9.98 19.98
N PRO A 58 -1.15 9.53 21.00
CA PRO A 58 -1.88 10.46 21.84
C PRO A 58 -0.88 11.42 22.48
N VAL A 59 -1.23 12.71 22.51
CA VAL A 59 -0.42 13.74 23.17
C VAL A 59 -0.32 13.35 24.65
N SER A 60 0.80 12.73 25.04
CA SER A 60 1.03 12.39 26.43
C SER A 60 1.20 13.69 27.22
N SER A 61 0.17 14.04 28.00
CA SER A 61 0.30 14.95 29.13
C SER A 61 1.31 14.34 30.11
N LYS A 62 2.56 14.83 30.10
CA LYS A 62 3.64 14.55 31.07
C LYS A 62 3.77 13.07 31.50
N ALA A 63 4.62 12.32 30.81
CA ALA A 63 5.08 11.03 31.30
C ALA A 63 5.93 11.20 32.58
N ASN A 64 5.44 10.69 33.72
CA ASN A 64 6.31 10.36 34.85
C ASN A 64 7.33 9.32 34.38
N ILE A 65 8.61 9.63 34.54
CA ILE A 65 9.74 8.74 34.28
C ILE A 65 9.65 7.58 35.27
N MET A 66 9.21 6.40 34.84
CA MET A 66 9.46 5.15 35.56
C MET A 66 10.59 4.41 34.86
N LEU A 67 11.76 4.42 35.50
CA LEU A 67 12.92 3.61 35.16
C LEU A 67 12.64 2.16 35.55
N SER A 68 12.56 1.25 34.57
CA SER A 68 12.64 -0.19 34.83
C SER A 68 14.11 -0.63 34.79
N PRO A 69 14.58 -1.42 35.78
CA PRO A 69 15.99 -1.77 35.92
C PRO A 69 16.42 -2.81 34.89
N SER A 70 17.62 -2.58 34.36
CA SER A 70 18.34 -3.35 33.38
C SER A 70 18.67 -4.77 33.89
N SER A 71 18.42 -5.79 33.06
CA SER A 71 19.22 -7.02 33.09
C SER A 71 19.68 -7.36 31.68
N SER A 72 21.00 -7.44 31.59
CA SER A 72 21.87 -7.53 30.42
C SER A 72 22.03 -8.97 29.92
N ILE A 73 22.04 -9.14 28.59
CA ILE A 73 22.99 -9.99 27.84
C ILE A 73 23.03 -9.46 26.40
N SER A 74 24.18 -8.90 26.04
CA SER A 74 24.54 -8.44 24.70
C SER A 74 24.82 -9.65 23.79
N THR A 75 23.94 -9.89 22.82
CA THR A 75 24.28 -10.73 21.67
C THR A 75 24.38 -9.81 20.45
N LEU A 76 25.58 -9.70 19.88
CA LEU A 76 25.85 -9.04 18.61
C LEU A 76 25.00 -9.69 17.51
N ARG A 77 23.85 -9.08 17.19
CA ARG A 77 23.16 -9.27 15.92
C ARG A 77 23.44 -8.04 15.07
N CYS A 78 24.29 -8.21 14.04
CA CYS A 78 24.25 -7.33 12.87
C CYS A 78 23.00 -7.71 12.08
N ALA A 79 21.84 -7.30 12.57
CA ALA A 79 20.66 -7.09 11.76
C ALA A 79 20.57 -5.57 11.63
N GLU A 80 20.46 -5.05 10.41
CA GLU A 80 19.80 -3.76 10.22
C GLU A 80 18.42 -3.94 10.85
N ASP A 81 18.27 -3.56 12.12
CA ASP A 81 16.97 -3.47 12.75
C ASP A 81 16.25 -2.39 11.96
N ASP A 82 15.47 -2.81 10.96
CA ASP A 82 14.47 -1.99 10.31
C ASP A 82 13.58 -1.48 11.44
N VAL A 83 13.92 -0.31 12.00
CA VAL A 83 13.12 0.39 13.00
C VAL A 83 11.80 0.66 12.31
N HIS A 84 10.84 -0.24 12.53
CA HIS A 84 9.51 -0.07 12.00
C HIS A 84 8.99 1.24 12.60
N PRO A 85 8.70 2.26 11.77
CA PRO A 85 8.24 3.52 12.29
C PRO A 85 6.99 3.22 13.11
N GLY A 86 7.04 3.58 14.39
CA GLY A 86 5.90 3.46 15.28
C GLY A 86 4.76 4.36 14.82
N MET A 87 3.82 4.61 15.73
CA MET A 87 2.77 5.59 15.47
C MET A 87 3.39 6.95 15.10
N ALA A 88 2.76 7.66 14.17
CA ALA A 88 3.21 8.97 13.75
C ALA A 88 3.17 9.92 14.95
N PRO A 89 4.24 10.71 15.20
CA PRO A 89 4.23 11.68 16.27
C PRO A 89 3.18 12.75 15.97
N ALA A 90 2.48 13.23 17.00
CA ALA A 90 1.46 14.28 16.84
C ALA A 90 2.01 15.56 16.18
N SER A 91 3.32 15.82 16.30
CA SER A 91 4.00 16.95 15.67
C SER A 91 4.13 16.85 14.14
N ALA A 92 4.03 15.64 13.56
CA ALA A 92 4.07 15.46 12.11
C ALA A 92 2.76 15.86 11.42
N ILE A 93 1.69 16.04 12.21
CA ILE A 93 0.37 16.37 11.71
C ILE A 93 0.16 17.89 11.84
N PRO A 94 -0.22 18.58 10.75
CA PRO A 94 -0.53 20.00 10.82
C PRO A 94 -1.66 20.29 11.81
N SER A 95 -1.57 21.40 12.55
CA SER A 95 -2.57 21.76 13.58
C SER A 95 -4.00 21.92 13.06
N TRP A 96 -4.18 22.16 11.76
CA TRP A 96 -5.48 22.36 11.12
C TRP A 96 -6.15 21.07 10.62
N ILE A 97 -5.49 19.91 10.67
CA ILE A 97 -6.10 18.63 10.29
C ILE A 97 -6.48 17.84 11.54
N SER A 98 -7.76 17.51 11.68
CA SER A 98 -8.27 16.66 12.76
C SER A 98 -8.78 15.34 12.18
N LEU A 99 -8.34 14.24 12.79
CA LEU A 99 -8.76 12.89 12.41
C LEU A 99 -9.89 12.43 13.33
N PRO A 100 -10.89 11.70 12.82
CA PRO A 100 -11.85 11.02 13.65
C PRO A 100 -11.14 10.09 14.66
N PRO A 101 -11.62 9.99 15.91
CA PRO A 101 -10.98 9.17 16.95
C PRO A 101 -10.78 7.70 16.57
N ALA A 102 -11.70 7.16 15.76
CA ALA A 102 -11.61 5.78 15.26
C ALA A 102 -10.45 5.56 14.28
N LEU A 103 -10.01 6.60 13.57
CA LEU A 103 -8.92 6.54 12.60
C LEU A 103 -7.58 6.95 13.21
N SER A 104 -7.57 7.72 14.30
CA SER A 104 -6.34 8.16 14.95
C SER A 104 -5.60 7.06 15.71
N ASP A 105 -6.29 6.01 16.17
CA ASP A 105 -5.67 4.90 16.91
C ASP A 105 -4.86 3.94 16.00
N GLY A 106 -5.17 3.90 14.71
CA GLY A 106 -4.53 2.99 13.74
C GLY A 106 -4.95 1.52 13.85
N SER A 107 -5.78 1.16 14.83
CA SER A 107 -6.34 -0.20 14.99
C SER A 107 -7.19 -0.63 13.78
N GLU A 108 -8.01 0.28 13.26
CA GLU A 108 -8.82 0.04 12.06
C GLU A 108 -7.95 -0.24 10.82
N ALA A 109 -6.85 0.50 10.65
CA ALA A 109 -5.91 0.26 9.56
C ALA A 109 -5.25 -1.12 9.66
N ARG A 110 -4.80 -1.51 10.86
CA ARG A 110 -4.25 -2.86 11.11
C ARG A 110 -5.29 -3.95 10.81
N MET A 111 -6.55 -3.74 11.19
CA MET A 111 -7.63 -4.67 10.91
C MET A 111 -7.89 -4.79 9.40
N ARG A 112 -7.90 -3.67 8.66
CA ARG A 112 -8.07 -3.67 7.20
C ARG A 112 -6.93 -4.38 6.49
N ILE A 113 -5.68 -4.17 6.91
CA ILE A 113 -4.52 -4.87 6.33
C ILE A 113 -4.62 -6.38 6.57
N ARG A 114 -5.00 -6.80 7.78
CA ARG A 114 -5.22 -8.23 8.09
C ARG A 114 -6.35 -8.83 7.25
N ARG A 115 -7.48 -8.13 7.13
CA ARG A 115 -8.61 -8.55 6.28
C ARG A 115 -8.20 -8.65 4.82
N LEU A 116 -7.44 -7.67 4.31
CA LEU A 116 -6.95 -7.68 2.92
C LEU A 116 -6.05 -8.89 2.67
N ALA A 117 -5.11 -9.19 3.58
CA ALA A 117 -4.25 -10.36 3.48
C ALA A 117 -5.06 -11.68 3.50
N PHE A 118 -6.04 -11.78 4.40
CA PHE A 118 -6.92 -12.94 4.48
C PHE A 118 -7.77 -13.12 3.22
N ASN A 119 -8.42 -12.07 2.74
CA ASN A 119 -9.26 -12.11 1.54
C ASN A 119 -8.47 -12.54 0.30
N SER A 120 -7.23 -12.04 0.18
CA SER A 120 -6.35 -12.36 -0.95
C SER A 120 -5.93 -13.83 -0.92
N TRP A 121 -5.58 -14.35 0.26
CA TRP A 121 -5.29 -15.77 0.46
C TRP A 121 -6.52 -16.64 0.16
N TYR A 122 -7.70 -16.24 0.64
CA TYR A 122 -8.95 -16.97 0.44
C TYR A 122 -9.31 -17.07 -1.05
N LEU A 123 -9.25 -15.96 -1.79
CA LEU A 123 -9.49 -15.95 -3.23
C LEU A 123 -8.47 -16.84 -3.97
N HIS A 124 -7.19 -16.70 -3.64
CA HIS A 124 -6.12 -17.47 -4.26
C HIS A 124 -6.30 -18.98 -4.03
N ALA A 125 -6.59 -19.39 -2.80
CA ALA A 125 -6.84 -20.79 -2.46
C ALA A 125 -8.10 -21.33 -3.18
N GLY A 126 -9.17 -20.54 -3.23
CA GLY A 126 -10.40 -20.91 -3.92
C GLY A 126 -10.20 -21.13 -5.41
N LEU A 127 -9.53 -20.19 -6.10
CA LEU A 127 -9.24 -20.31 -7.54
C LEU A 127 -8.32 -21.51 -7.83
N LYS A 128 -7.33 -21.78 -6.97
CA LYS A 128 -6.45 -22.94 -7.13
C LYS A 128 -7.22 -24.26 -6.97
N LYS A 129 -8.14 -24.33 -6.00
CA LYS A 129 -9.01 -25.50 -5.79
C LYS A 129 -9.96 -25.75 -6.97
N LEU A 130 -10.38 -24.69 -7.66
CA LEU A 130 -11.20 -24.76 -8.88
C LEU A 130 -10.41 -25.15 -10.14
N GLY A 131 -9.09 -25.34 -10.03
CA GLY A 131 -8.23 -25.74 -11.15
C GLY A 131 -7.70 -24.60 -12.02
N PHE A 132 -7.85 -23.34 -11.59
CA PHE A 132 -7.23 -22.21 -12.29
C PHE A 132 -5.71 -22.20 -12.07
N ILE A 133 -4.99 -21.80 -13.11
CA ILE A 133 -3.54 -21.60 -13.05
C ILE A 133 -3.29 -20.17 -12.54
N ILE A 134 -2.77 -20.07 -11.32
CA ILE A 134 -2.45 -18.81 -10.65
C ILE A 134 -0.94 -18.71 -10.51
N TYR A 135 -0.41 -17.51 -10.72
CA TYR A 135 1.02 -17.23 -10.59
C TYR A 135 1.35 -16.49 -9.29
N GLY A 136 2.50 -16.81 -8.68
CA GLY A 136 3.03 -16.08 -7.53
C GLY A 136 2.61 -16.63 -6.16
N HIS A 137 2.92 -15.85 -5.12
CA HIS A 137 2.64 -16.20 -3.72
C HIS A 137 1.17 -15.89 -3.36
N PRO A 138 0.52 -16.61 -2.43
CA PRO A 138 -0.88 -16.36 -2.02
C PRO A 138 -1.12 -15.21 -1.02
N PHE A 139 -0.08 -14.55 -0.51
CA PHE A 139 -0.21 -13.46 0.49
C PHE A 139 -0.28 -12.01 -0.07
N PRO A 140 0.28 -11.66 -1.24
CA PRO A 140 0.13 -10.32 -1.76
C PRO A 140 -1.32 -10.09 -2.20
N PRO A 141 -1.80 -8.82 -2.17
CA PRO A 141 -3.18 -8.47 -2.49
C PRO A 141 -3.56 -8.58 -3.97
N ILE A 142 -2.69 -9.14 -4.81
CA ILE A 142 -2.87 -9.24 -6.25
C ILE A 142 -2.82 -10.72 -6.62
N VAL A 143 -3.89 -11.24 -7.22
CA VAL A 143 -4.03 -12.65 -7.62
C VAL A 143 -4.05 -12.75 -9.15
N PRO A 144 -2.91 -13.04 -9.81
CA PRO A 144 -2.84 -13.10 -11.28
C PRO A 144 -3.26 -14.48 -11.80
N LEU A 145 -4.32 -14.50 -12.62
CA LEU A 145 -4.85 -15.70 -13.27
C LEU A 145 -4.34 -15.82 -14.70
N LEU A 146 -3.82 -16.99 -15.09
CA LEU A 146 -3.25 -17.22 -16.41
C LEU A 146 -4.26 -17.87 -17.35
N ILE A 147 -4.53 -17.22 -18.48
CA ILE A 147 -5.49 -17.70 -19.50
C ILE A 147 -4.77 -18.33 -20.69
N TYR A 148 -3.48 -18.02 -20.91
CA TYR A 148 -2.58 -18.52 -21.98
C TYR A 148 -3.05 -18.38 -23.44
N ASN A 149 -4.32 -18.01 -23.66
CA ASN A 149 -4.89 -17.79 -24.97
C ASN A 149 -5.35 -16.32 -25.10
N PRO A 150 -4.58 -15.47 -25.80
CA PRO A 150 -4.89 -14.05 -25.91
C PRO A 150 -6.24 -13.78 -26.58
N SER A 151 -6.62 -14.59 -27.57
CA SER A 151 -7.88 -14.46 -28.30
C SER A 151 -9.11 -14.70 -27.42
N LYS A 152 -8.96 -15.50 -26.35
CA LYS A 152 -10.06 -15.81 -25.42
C LYS A 152 -10.20 -14.83 -24.27
N MET A 153 -9.21 -13.96 -24.03
CA MET A 153 -9.21 -13.10 -22.84
C MET A 153 -10.33 -12.07 -22.87
N ALA A 154 -10.56 -11.40 -24.01
CA ALA A 154 -11.62 -10.40 -24.14
C ALA A 154 -13.01 -11.04 -23.95
N THR A 155 -13.21 -12.24 -24.52
CA THR A 155 -14.44 -13.02 -24.34
C THR A 155 -14.62 -13.44 -22.88
N PHE A 156 -13.56 -13.88 -22.21
CA PHE A 156 -13.59 -14.22 -20.79
C PHE A 156 -14.04 -13.03 -19.93
N ALA A 157 -13.46 -11.85 -20.10
CA ALA A 157 -13.86 -10.66 -19.35
C ALA A 157 -15.33 -10.29 -19.59
N ARG A 158 -15.79 -10.31 -20.85
CA ARG A 158 -17.20 -10.05 -21.19
C ARG A 158 -18.13 -11.06 -20.54
N MET A 159 -17.81 -12.35 -20.66
CA MET A 159 -18.61 -13.43 -20.05
C MET A 159 -18.70 -13.31 -18.54
N MET A 160 -17.67 -12.80 -17.86
CA MET A 160 -17.68 -12.57 -16.41
C MET A 160 -18.56 -11.36 -16.03
N CYS A 161 -18.54 -10.31 -16.86
CA CYS A 161 -19.39 -9.13 -16.65
C CYS A 161 -20.88 -9.39 -16.96
N THR A 162 -21.20 -10.29 -17.91
CA THR A 162 -22.60 -10.57 -18.31
C THR A 162 -23.29 -11.63 -17.45
N ARG A 163 -22.67 -12.12 -16.38
CA ARG A 163 -23.31 -13.07 -15.46
C ARG A 163 -24.41 -12.38 -14.64
N GLN A 164 -25.31 -13.18 -14.07
CA GLN A 164 -26.35 -12.70 -13.14
C GLN A 164 -25.73 -11.92 -11.97
N THR A 165 -24.59 -12.37 -11.46
CA THR A 165 -23.71 -11.61 -10.58
C THR A 165 -22.50 -11.11 -11.39
N PRO A 166 -22.47 -9.83 -11.81
CA PRO A 166 -21.40 -9.33 -12.66
C PRO A 166 -20.08 -9.32 -11.90
N ILE A 167 -19.04 -9.91 -12.49
CA ILE A 167 -17.68 -9.90 -11.95
C ILE A 167 -16.82 -9.11 -12.91
N VAL A 168 -16.26 -7.99 -12.45
CA VAL A 168 -15.40 -7.13 -13.25
C VAL A 168 -13.97 -7.65 -13.20
N VAL A 169 -13.46 -8.07 -14.35
CA VAL A 169 -12.08 -8.57 -14.49
C VAL A 169 -11.34 -7.72 -15.49
N VAL A 170 -10.16 -7.25 -15.11
CA VAL A 170 -9.25 -6.52 -15.99
C VAL A 170 -8.33 -7.52 -16.67
N VAL A 171 -8.39 -7.56 -17.99
CA VAL A 171 -7.48 -8.38 -18.80
C VAL A 171 -6.25 -7.56 -19.15
N VAL A 172 -5.07 -8.13 -18.88
CA VAL A 172 -3.76 -7.52 -19.15
C VAL A 172 -3.07 -8.33 -20.24
N ALA A 173 -2.97 -7.74 -21.43
CA ALA A 173 -2.24 -8.29 -22.57
C ALA A 173 -0.94 -7.52 -22.83
N TYR A 174 -0.24 -7.86 -23.92
CA TYR A 174 0.86 -7.08 -24.47
C TYR A 174 0.43 -5.61 -24.68
N CYS A 175 1.17 -4.55 -24.36
CA CYS A 175 2.59 -4.38 -24.01
C CYS A 175 2.94 -4.48 -22.51
N THR A 176 1.96 -4.73 -21.64
CA THR A 176 2.16 -4.72 -20.18
C THR A 176 2.77 -6.04 -19.67
N THR A 177 2.64 -7.11 -20.45
CA THR A 177 3.28 -8.41 -20.22
C THR A 177 3.81 -8.97 -21.54
N PRO A 178 4.87 -9.79 -21.53
CA PRO A 178 5.33 -10.50 -22.73
C PRO A 178 4.18 -11.30 -23.37
N LEU A 179 4.19 -11.42 -24.71
CA LEU A 179 3.10 -11.98 -25.50
C LEU A 179 2.68 -13.39 -25.05
N VAL A 180 3.63 -14.18 -24.55
CA VAL A 180 3.43 -15.56 -24.10
C VAL A 180 2.78 -15.64 -22.70
N THR A 181 2.77 -14.53 -21.94
CA THR A 181 2.36 -14.49 -20.52
C THR A 181 1.18 -13.54 -20.27
N SER A 182 0.22 -13.48 -21.18
CA SER A 182 -0.97 -12.63 -21.02
C SER A 182 -1.77 -13.01 -19.77
N ARG A 183 -2.01 -12.04 -18.84
CA ARG A 183 -2.63 -12.25 -17.51
C ARG A 183 -4.07 -11.73 -17.45
N GLY A 184 -4.95 -12.40 -16.72
CA GLY A 184 -6.20 -11.80 -16.23
C GLY A 184 -6.01 -11.37 -14.77
N THR A 185 -6.25 -10.10 -14.47
CA THR A 185 -6.30 -9.57 -13.09
C THR A 185 -7.77 -9.35 -12.71
N MET A 186 -8.29 -10.10 -11.72
CA MET A 186 -9.61 -9.80 -11.15
C MET A 186 -9.50 -8.58 -10.24
N SER A 187 -10.27 -7.52 -10.52
CA SER A 187 -10.44 -6.42 -9.57
C SER A 187 -11.63 -6.78 -8.70
N HIS A 188 -11.43 -6.79 -7.38
CA HIS A 188 -12.54 -6.81 -6.42
C HIS A 188 -13.33 -5.50 -6.47
#